data_AF-A0A524LKJ0-F1
#
_entry.id   AF-A0A524LKJ0-F1
#
_cell.length_a   1.000
_cell.length_b   1.000
_cell.length_c   1.000
_cell.angle_alpha   90.00
_cell.angle_beta   90.00
_cell.angle_gamma   90.00
#
_symmetry.space_group_name_H-M   'P 1'
#
loop_
_entity.id
_entity.type
_entity.pdbx_description
1 polymer ?
#
loop_
_entity_poly.entity_id
_entity_poly.type
_entity_poly.pdbx_seq_one_letter_code
_entity_poly.pdbx_strand_id
1 'polypeptide(L)'
;MTEDISLDQCQSCKNHRASHICDDCGVVLCTECLENKSNEYTVCGDCHHSLGESLPGEKFEICPECESENLSKGKRTIDICSRCHSPRVTGLEDKRRSLALDMRHAIMAIQYGHTKLREFMNKMTSTTRLLISLRMANFLHYKWIEEKIEGIQEELPAIKNRVGSQAEIVARKMAAETRNFIDYNNWKPSQFPYIEGITNRITELGIYYKQNVDESLEQLRATLKEVRRQLDGLDYYKTQFGDFYEHNQLSVGELPVCALPDIKVTGSDFLKNDKACGILYVTNKRFMFVAETGRVRRKMETIFDFPLVYLKSIEEDGRFRKRLVLKMKQGELKISCTDQTKKVLPDYVEIARKFERYIQTDMQRVRKLEQNEISISDVRLKIEGMVYSLLSTNQRSEEPVSRSRNPYQTSSWTQPASGYYDIPIGSGYTTPDTYRRELERDMGRREPADRYEPHYRTSASLDTLKRDTESIHGAIRETVHLLRDGRLEAEEFIRQYKDLMRNSYHTRREIERQSRETRDRLW
;
A
#
# COMPACT_ATOMS: atom_id res chain seq x y z
N MET A 1 50.72 -27.33 10.59
CA MET A 1 49.67 -27.60 11.59
C MET A 1 50.21 -27.15 12.93
N THR A 2 49.86 -25.94 13.35
CA THR A 2 50.28 -25.34 14.62
C THR A 2 49.04 -24.72 15.24
N GLU A 3 48.46 -25.50 16.15
CA GLU A 3 47.74 -25.11 17.37
C GLU A 3 46.80 -23.90 17.31
N ASP A 4 45.54 -24.20 17.04
CA ASP A 4 44.35 -23.35 17.14
C ASP A 4 43.93 -23.09 18.63
N ILE A 5 44.87 -23.17 19.57
CA ILE A 5 44.64 -23.24 21.03
C ILE A 5 44.49 -21.84 21.68
N SER A 6 44.83 -20.76 20.99
CA SER A 6 44.89 -19.41 21.58
C SER A 6 43.60 -18.57 21.50
N LEU A 7 42.49 -19.12 21.00
CA LEU A 7 41.28 -18.33 20.69
C LEU A 7 40.21 -18.33 21.78
N ASP A 8 40.23 -19.31 22.69
CA ASP A 8 39.32 -19.40 23.84
C ASP A 8 39.93 -18.87 25.15
N GLN A 9 41.15 -18.34 25.09
CA GLN A 9 41.87 -17.79 26.23
C GLN A 9 41.70 -16.27 26.31
N CYS A 10 41.67 -15.75 27.53
CA CYS A 10 41.64 -14.31 27.78
C CYS A 10 42.85 -13.64 27.14
N GLN A 11 42.62 -12.63 26.30
CA GLN A 11 43.70 -11.94 25.58
C GLN A 11 44.59 -11.09 26.50
N SER A 12 44.10 -10.75 27.70
CA SER A 12 44.86 -10.01 28.72
C SER A 12 45.82 -10.92 29.51
N CYS A 13 45.32 -11.95 30.22
CA CYS A 13 46.17 -12.83 31.04
C CYS A 13 46.67 -14.11 30.36
N LYS A 14 46.08 -14.54 29.24
CA LYS A 14 46.35 -15.81 28.52
C LYS A 14 46.22 -17.11 29.34
N ASN A 15 45.92 -17.03 30.64
CA ASN A 15 45.89 -18.17 31.56
C ASN A 15 44.48 -18.72 31.78
N HIS A 16 43.44 -17.89 31.63
CA HIS A 16 42.06 -18.24 31.90
C HIS A 16 41.22 -18.29 30.63
N ARG A 17 40.16 -19.12 30.64
CA ARG A 17 39.16 -19.16 29.57
C ARG A 17 38.45 -17.81 29.49
N ALA A 18 38.31 -17.29 28.28
CA ALA A 18 37.61 -16.04 28.08
C ALA A 18 36.10 -16.23 28.29
N SER A 19 35.47 -15.28 28.96
CA SER A 19 34.05 -15.28 29.32
C SER A 19 33.30 -14.06 28.80
N HIS A 20 34.02 -12.96 28.54
CA HIS A 20 33.45 -11.67 28.16
C HIS A 20 34.10 -11.11 26.88
N ILE A 21 33.38 -10.27 26.15
CA ILE A 21 33.89 -9.47 25.04
C ILE A 21 33.55 -8.00 25.24
N CYS A 22 34.48 -7.11 24.92
CA CYS A 22 34.20 -5.68 24.82
C CYS A 22 33.69 -5.35 23.42
N ASP A 23 32.48 -4.78 23.30
CA ASP A 23 31.88 -4.43 22.01
C ASP A 23 32.66 -3.32 21.28
N ASP A 24 33.33 -2.43 22.01
CA ASP A 24 34.01 -1.27 21.39
C ASP A 24 35.40 -1.61 20.84
N CYS A 25 36.17 -2.46 21.54
CA CYS A 25 37.53 -2.81 21.11
C CYS A 25 37.70 -4.28 20.68
N GLY A 26 36.63 -5.09 20.75
CA GLY A 26 36.61 -6.50 20.31
C GLY A 26 37.49 -7.44 21.13
N VAL A 27 38.00 -7.00 22.29
CA VAL A 27 38.89 -7.82 23.13
C VAL A 27 38.09 -8.79 23.96
N VAL A 28 38.60 -10.01 24.04
CA VAL A 28 38.00 -11.13 24.75
C VAL A 28 38.73 -11.30 26.10
N LEU A 29 37.99 -11.20 27.21
CA LEU A 29 38.51 -11.13 28.58
C LEU A 29 37.94 -12.28 29.43
N CYS A 30 38.69 -12.73 30.45
CA CYS A 30 38.12 -13.51 31.55
C CYS A 30 37.56 -12.58 32.63
N THR A 31 36.75 -13.14 33.53
CA THR A 31 36.11 -12.41 34.63
C THR A 31 37.12 -11.72 35.55
N GLU A 32 38.32 -12.29 35.71
CA GLU A 32 39.38 -11.72 36.55
C GLU A 32 40.16 -10.58 35.89
N CYS A 33 40.06 -10.44 34.56
CA CYS A 33 40.72 -9.37 33.80
C CYS A 33 39.78 -8.20 33.49
N LEU A 34 38.57 -8.21 34.04
CA LEU A 34 37.66 -7.07 34.04
C LEU A 34 38.10 -6.08 35.12
N GLU A 35 38.09 -4.81 34.77
CA GLU A 35 38.31 -3.74 35.74
C GLU A 35 36.97 -3.29 36.30
N ASN A 36 36.95 -2.90 37.57
CA ASN A 36 35.71 -2.43 38.20
C ASN A 36 35.75 -0.90 38.27
N LYS A 37 34.81 -0.25 37.62
CA LYS A 37 34.56 1.19 37.81
C LYS A 37 33.39 1.35 38.75
N SER A 38 33.60 2.01 39.88
CA SER A 38 32.52 2.36 40.79
C SER A 38 32.11 3.80 40.59
N ASN A 39 30.85 4.02 40.24
CA ASN A 39 30.26 5.35 40.18
C ASN A 39 29.38 5.55 41.42
N GLU A 40 29.57 6.68 42.09
CA GLU A 40 28.67 7.13 43.15
C GLU A 40 27.44 7.78 42.50
N TYR A 41 26.25 7.32 42.86
CA TYR A 41 25.00 7.93 42.41
C TYR A 41 24.15 8.30 43.63
N THR A 42 23.37 9.36 43.49
CA THR A 42 22.51 9.83 44.58
C THR A 42 21.12 9.23 44.44
N VAL A 43 20.57 8.70 45.54
CA VAL A 43 19.24 8.11 45.61
C VAL A 43 18.48 8.76 46.75
N CYS A 44 17.23 9.14 46.51
CA CYS A 44 16.37 9.59 47.60
C CYS A 44 16.09 8.44 48.59
N GLY A 45 16.35 8.68 49.88
CA GLY A 45 16.10 7.73 50.96
C GLY A 45 14.61 7.44 51.18
N ASP A 46 13.72 8.35 50.79
CA ASP A 46 12.29 8.23 51.06
C ASP A 46 11.51 7.64 49.88
N CYS A 47 11.80 8.04 48.64
CA CYS A 47 11.09 7.53 47.44
C CYS A 47 11.92 6.58 46.55
N HIS A 48 13.17 6.31 46.91
CA HIS A 48 14.12 5.48 46.15
C HIS A 48 14.37 5.91 44.70
N HIS A 49 14.00 7.14 44.34
CA HIS A 49 14.27 7.68 43.01
C HIS A 49 15.77 7.94 42.82
N SER A 50 16.33 7.47 41.71
CA SER A 50 17.75 7.61 41.37
C SER A 50 18.01 8.92 40.63
N LEU A 51 18.72 9.85 41.27
CA LEU A 51 19.05 11.18 40.74
C LEU A 51 20.29 11.19 39.84
N GLY A 52 21.04 10.08 39.79
CA GLY A 52 22.23 9.92 38.96
C GLY A 52 23.50 10.53 39.57
N GLU A 53 24.46 10.88 38.71
CA GLU A 53 25.72 11.54 39.07
C GLU A 53 25.54 13.05 39.08
N SER A 54 25.96 13.71 40.17
CA SER A 54 25.93 15.17 40.25
C SER A 54 27.00 15.79 39.36
N LEU A 55 26.65 16.83 38.58
CA LEU A 55 27.61 17.58 37.77
C LEU A 55 28.72 18.19 38.66
N PRO A 56 29.97 18.29 38.18
CA PRO A 56 31.06 18.83 38.98
C PRO A 56 30.80 20.29 39.38
N GLY A 57 30.47 20.51 40.65
CA GLY A 57 30.14 21.82 41.23
C GLY A 57 28.71 21.97 41.73
N GLU A 58 27.80 21.08 41.34
CA GLU A 58 26.41 21.04 41.82
C GLU A 58 26.21 19.83 42.74
N LYS A 59 25.43 20.00 43.81
CA LYS A 59 24.97 18.89 44.65
C LYS A 59 23.45 18.83 44.57
N PHE A 60 22.91 17.63 44.50
CA PHE A 60 21.47 17.45 44.72
C PHE A 60 21.21 17.75 46.20
N GLU A 61 20.41 18.77 46.47
CA GLU A 61 19.98 19.13 47.83
C GLU A 61 18.58 18.57 48.14
N ILE A 62 17.74 18.42 47.11
CA ILE A 62 16.34 18.01 47.25
C ILE A 62 15.97 17.01 46.15
N CYS A 63 15.18 15.99 46.49
CA CYS A 63 14.60 15.08 45.51
C CYS A 63 13.49 15.78 44.68
N PRO A 64 13.57 15.79 43.34
CA PRO A 64 12.58 16.42 42.47
C PRO A 64 11.22 15.70 42.45
N GLU A 65 11.14 14.45 42.92
CA GLU A 65 9.90 13.66 42.90
C GLU A 65 9.10 13.77 44.21
N CYS A 66 9.77 13.98 45.35
CA CYS A 66 9.12 13.96 46.66
C CYS A 66 9.54 15.09 47.60
N GLU A 67 10.34 16.04 47.11
CA GLU A 67 10.85 17.20 47.85
C GLU A 67 11.63 16.86 49.14
N SER A 68 12.01 15.59 49.30
CA SER A 68 12.79 15.15 50.46
C SER A 68 14.26 15.55 50.34
N GLU A 69 14.80 16.07 51.44
CA GLU A 69 16.23 16.34 51.66
C GLU A 69 17.01 15.06 52.03
N ASN A 70 16.32 13.95 52.29
CA ASN A 70 16.93 12.69 52.66
C ASN A 70 17.56 12.03 51.42
N LEU A 71 18.79 12.43 51.10
CA LEU A 71 19.54 11.91 49.96
C LEU A 71 20.68 11.00 50.45
N SER A 72 20.68 9.77 49.96
CA SER A 72 21.69 8.76 50.26
C SER A 72 22.58 8.52 49.05
N LYS A 73 23.86 8.23 49.29
CA LYS A 73 24.79 7.86 48.22
C LYS A 73 24.80 6.35 48.03
N GLY A 74 24.42 5.90 46.85
CA GLY A 74 24.63 4.53 46.37
C GLY A 74 25.96 4.41 45.63
N LYS A 75 26.61 3.25 45.73
CA LYS A 75 27.79 2.92 44.93
C LYS A 75 27.41 1.84 43.92
N ARG A 76 27.45 2.16 42.63
CA ARG A 76 27.23 1.18 41.56
C ARG A 76 28.58 0.78 40.99
N THR A 77 28.93 -0.48 41.15
CA THR A 77 30.11 -1.06 40.50
C THR A 77 29.68 -1.60 39.14
N ILE A 78 30.39 -1.20 38.08
CA ILE A 78 30.23 -1.73 36.73
C ILE A 78 31.55 -2.31 36.26
N ASP A 79 31.48 -3.43 35.57
CA ASP A 79 32.64 -4.06 34.96
C ASP A 79 32.98 -3.31 33.67
N ILE A 80 34.23 -2.93 33.50
CA ILE A 80 34.77 -2.19 32.36
C ILE A 80 35.93 -2.97 31.72
N CYS A 81 36.13 -2.74 30.43
CA CYS A 81 37.19 -3.36 29.67
C CYS A 81 38.57 -2.84 30.12
N SER A 82 39.49 -3.73 30.50
CA SER A 82 40.86 -3.35 30.92
C SER A 82 41.74 -2.77 29.80
N ARG A 83 41.31 -2.78 28.53
CA ARG A 83 42.07 -2.22 27.40
C ARG A 83 41.60 -0.84 26.95
N CYS A 84 40.29 -0.60 26.92
CA CYS A 84 39.71 0.65 26.44
C CYS A 84 38.84 1.37 27.47
N HIS A 85 38.72 0.81 28.69
CA HIS A 85 37.88 1.29 29.78
C HIS A 85 36.40 1.48 29.41
N SER A 86 35.94 0.84 28.33
CA SER A 86 34.54 0.86 27.93
C SER A 86 33.68 0.02 28.90
N PRO A 87 32.51 0.52 29.32
CA PRO A 87 31.53 -0.25 30.08
C PRO A 87 30.74 -1.24 29.21
N ARG A 88 30.95 -1.26 27.89
CA ARG A 88 30.24 -2.15 26.96
C ARG A 88 30.92 -3.51 26.91
N VAL A 89 30.84 -4.22 28.03
CA VAL A 89 31.33 -5.59 28.17
C VAL A 89 30.13 -6.53 28.25
N THR A 90 30.09 -7.54 27.38
CA THR A 90 29.03 -8.55 27.35
C THR A 90 29.60 -9.95 27.52
N GLY A 91 28.83 -10.84 28.13
CA GLY A 91 29.17 -12.26 28.19
C GLY A 91 29.20 -12.87 26.79
N LEU A 92 30.19 -13.74 26.51
CA LEU A 92 30.33 -14.37 25.20
C LEU A 92 29.10 -15.19 24.81
N GLU A 93 28.52 -15.93 25.75
CA GLU A 93 27.31 -16.72 25.51
C GLU A 93 26.09 -15.84 25.25
N ASP A 94 25.96 -14.72 25.96
CA ASP A 94 24.87 -13.76 25.75
C ASP A 94 25.00 -13.09 24.38
N LYS A 95 26.23 -12.72 23.98
CA LYS A 95 26.51 -12.18 22.65
C LYS A 95 26.18 -13.20 21.55
N ARG A 96 26.58 -14.47 21.71
CA ARG A 96 26.22 -15.56 20.78
C ARG A 96 24.70 -15.69 20.62
N ARG A 97 23.97 -15.73 21.75
CA ARG A 97 22.50 -15.83 21.75
C ARG A 97 21.85 -14.63 21.09
N SER A 98 22.30 -13.41 21.41
CA SER A 98 21.77 -12.19 20.79
C SER A 98 21.92 -12.23 19.27
N LEU A 99 23.13 -12.51 18.78
CA LEU A 99 23.39 -12.57 17.35
C LEU A 99 22.58 -13.68 16.64
N ALA A 100 22.43 -14.84 17.28
CA ALA A 100 21.59 -15.92 16.76
C ALA A 100 20.11 -15.53 16.68
N LEU A 101 19.60 -14.82 17.69
CA LEU A 101 18.25 -14.29 17.71
C LEU A 101 18.05 -13.22 16.62
N ASP A 102 18.98 -12.28 16.48
CA ASP A 102 18.91 -11.21 15.48
C ASP A 102 18.91 -11.79 14.06
N MET A 103 19.80 -12.74 13.79
CA MET A 103 19.86 -13.45 12.51
C MET A 103 18.57 -14.23 12.23
N ARG A 104 18.00 -14.90 13.24
CA ARG A 104 16.71 -15.59 13.13
C ARG A 104 15.58 -14.61 12.83
N HIS A 105 15.50 -13.48 13.54
CA HIS A 105 14.50 -12.46 13.29
C HIS A 105 14.61 -11.88 11.88
N ALA A 106 15.84 -11.66 11.40
CA ALA A 106 16.10 -11.19 10.04
C ALA A 106 15.60 -12.19 8.98
N ILE A 107 15.84 -13.49 9.17
CA ILE A 107 15.31 -14.55 8.28
C ILE A 107 13.77 -14.60 8.32
N MET A 108 13.18 -14.47 9.51
CA MET A 108 11.72 -14.48 9.69
C MET A 108 11.03 -13.29 8.98
N ALA A 109 11.76 -12.25 8.58
CA ALA A 109 11.22 -11.14 7.81
C ALA A 109 10.54 -11.58 6.49
N ILE A 110 10.94 -12.71 5.90
CA ILE A 110 10.29 -13.26 4.69
C ILE A 110 8.82 -13.62 4.96
N GLN A 111 8.44 -13.93 6.20
CA GLN A 111 7.05 -14.22 6.57
C GLN A 111 6.10 -13.02 6.36
N TYR A 112 6.65 -11.81 6.25
CA TYR A 112 5.87 -10.61 5.99
C TYR A 112 5.00 -10.73 4.74
N GLY A 113 5.49 -11.37 3.67
CA GLY A 113 4.76 -11.52 2.42
C GLY A 113 3.43 -12.24 2.56
N HIS A 114 3.45 -13.44 3.14
CA HIS A 114 2.21 -14.20 3.34
C HIS A 114 1.31 -13.53 4.40
N THR A 115 1.88 -12.86 5.40
CA THR A 115 1.12 -12.15 6.43
C THR A 115 0.32 -11.01 5.80
N LYS A 116 0.94 -10.19 4.95
CA LYS A 116 0.28 -9.10 4.25
C LYS A 116 -0.73 -9.56 3.21
N LEU A 117 -0.47 -10.66 2.52
CA LEU A 117 -1.48 -11.29 1.66
C LEU A 117 -2.69 -11.77 2.46
N ARG A 118 -2.48 -12.37 3.63
CA ARG A 118 -3.57 -12.81 4.53
C ARG A 118 -4.41 -11.64 5.03
N GLU A 119 -3.77 -10.58 5.52
CA GLU A 119 -4.47 -9.36 5.95
C GLU A 119 -5.32 -8.77 4.82
N PHE A 120 -4.78 -8.72 3.60
CA PHE A 120 -5.50 -8.26 2.42
C PHE A 120 -6.71 -9.14 2.10
N MET A 121 -6.52 -10.47 2.07
CA MET A 121 -7.59 -11.44 1.81
C MET A 121 -8.72 -11.37 2.83
N ASN A 122 -8.39 -11.22 4.12
CA ASN A 122 -9.39 -11.08 5.17
C ASN A 122 -10.25 -9.83 4.97
N LYS A 123 -9.60 -8.69 4.63
CA LYS A 123 -10.31 -7.45 4.30
C LYS A 123 -11.18 -7.63 3.08
N MET A 124 -10.65 -8.23 2.01
CA MET A 124 -11.40 -8.50 0.78
C MET A 124 -12.64 -9.34 1.05
N THR A 125 -12.48 -10.45 1.77
CA THR A 125 -13.59 -11.35 2.17
C THR A 125 -14.65 -10.61 2.98
N SER A 126 -14.25 -9.78 3.95
CA SER A 126 -15.20 -8.99 4.75
C SER A 126 -15.97 -7.96 3.91
N THR A 127 -15.31 -7.35 2.93
CA THR A 127 -15.91 -6.40 1.98
C THR A 127 -16.88 -7.09 1.03
N THR A 128 -16.51 -8.27 0.50
CA THR A 128 -17.38 -9.08 -0.34
C THR A 128 -18.62 -9.55 0.43
N ARG A 129 -18.47 -10.00 1.68
CA ARG A 129 -19.61 -10.37 2.54
C ARG A 129 -20.56 -9.19 2.80
N LEU A 130 -20.01 -7.99 3.04
CA LEU A 130 -20.82 -6.79 3.21
C LEU A 130 -21.59 -6.45 1.93
N LEU A 131 -20.94 -6.53 0.76
CA LEU A 131 -21.61 -6.36 -0.53
C LEU A 131 -22.77 -7.35 -0.68
N ILE A 132 -22.54 -8.64 -0.43
CA ILE A 132 -23.57 -9.68 -0.53
C ILE A 132 -24.74 -9.39 0.42
N SER A 133 -24.46 -9.01 1.67
CA SER A 133 -25.48 -8.62 2.66
C SER A 133 -26.34 -7.42 2.20
N LEU A 134 -25.72 -6.42 1.57
CA LEU A 134 -26.43 -5.27 1.00
C LEU A 134 -27.29 -5.68 -0.20
N ARG A 135 -26.77 -6.57 -1.05
CA ARG A 135 -27.48 -7.13 -2.22
C ARG A 135 -28.71 -7.94 -1.81
N MET A 136 -28.56 -8.82 -0.82
CA MET A 136 -29.67 -9.62 -0.28
C MET A 136 -30.76 -8.75 0.37
N ALA A 137 -30.39 -7.60 0.93
CA ALA A 137 -31.34 -6.63 1.48
C ALA A 137 -32.04 -5.77 0.40
N ASN A 138 -31.73 -5.98 -0.89
CA ASN A 138 -32.19 -5.17 -2.01
C ASN A 138 -31.98 -3.65 -1.83
N PHE A 139 -30.94 -3.25 -1.10
CA PHE A 139 -30.61 -1.85 -0.81
C PHE A 139 -29.93 -1.17 -2.01
N LEU A 140 -29.73 0.15 -2.00
CA LEU A 140 -29.10 0.84 -3.13
C LEU A 140 -27.81 0.15 -3.62
N HIS A 141 -27.66 0.16 -4.94
CA HIS A 141 -26.77 -0.70 -5.68
C HIS A 141 -25.91 0.12 -6.65
N TYR A 142 -24.59 0.00 -6.56
CA TYR A 142 -23.67 0.58 -7.54
C TYR A 142 -23.06 -0.57 -8.37
N LYS A 143 -23.40 -0.67 -9.66
CA LYS A 143 -22.94 -1.78 -10.53
C LYS A 143 -21.42 -1.93 -10.64
N TRP A 144 -20.70 -0.81 -10.52
CA TRP A 144 -19.25 -0.79 -10.64
C TRP A 144 -18.53 -1.36 -9.41
N ILE A 145 -19.24 -1.62 -8.30
CA ILE A 145 -18.60 -2.20 -7.11
C ILE A 145 -18.20 -3.64 -7.37
N GLU A 146 -19.08 -4.43 -8.01
CA GLU A 146 -18.77 -5.79 -8.46
C GLU A 146 -17.56 -5.78 -9.39
N GLU A 147 -17.56 -4.90 -10.40
CA GLU A 147 -16.47 -4.78 -11.38
C GLU A 147 -15.13 -4.50 -10.71
N LYS A 148 -15.11 -3.64 -9.68
CA LYS A 148 -13.89 -3.36 -8.92
C LYS A 148 -13.42 -4.55 -8.10
N ILE A 149 -14.33 -5.31 -7.48
CA ILE A 149 -13.96 -6.52 -6.72
C ILE A 149 -13.44 -7.60 -7.67
N GLU A 150 -14.08 -7.77 -8.83
CA GLU A 150 -13.64 -8.71 -9.88
C GLU A 150 -12.25 -8.34 -10.40
N GLY A 151 -12.00 -7.07 -10.71
CA GLY A 151 -10.68 -6.60 -11.12
C GLY A 151 -9.61 -6.91 -10.06
N ILE A 152 -9.94 -6.78 -8.76
CA ILE A 152 -9.04 -7.21 -7.69
C ILE A 152 -8.82 -8.73 -7.71
N GLN A 153 -9.87 -9.54 -7.89
CA GLN A 153 -9.76 -11.00 -7.97
C GLN A 153 -8.92 -11.46 -9.16
N GLU A 154 -9.01 -10.79 -10.31
CA GLU A 154 -8.24 -11.10 -11.52
C GLU A 154 -6.75 -10.78 -11.37
N GLU A 155 -6.41 -9.67 -10.71
CA GLU A 155 -5.02 -9.25 -10.51
C GLU A 155 -4.31 -10.01 -9.38
N LEU A 156 -5.06 -10.49 -8.38
CA LEU A 156 -4.49 -11.08 -7.17
C LEU A 156 -3.59 -12.30 -7.41
N PRO A 157 -3.90 -13.26 -8.32
CA PRO A 157 -3.00 -14.37 -8.61
C PRO A 157 -1.62 -13.93 -9.11
N ALA A 158 -1.56 -12.86 -9.92
CA ALA A 158 -0.30 -12.33 -10.41
C ALA A 158 0.53 -11.71 -9.28
N ILE A 159 -0.11 -11.00 -8.36
CA ILE A 159 0.54 -10.42 -7.17
C ILE A 159 1.00 -11.52 -6.22
N LYS A 160 0.18 -12.55 -6.00
CA LYS A 160 0.52 -13.73 -5.21
C LYS A 160 1.82 -14.38 -5.73
N ASN A 161 1.89 -14.61 -7.04
CA ASN A 161 3.08 -15.16 -7.69
C ASN A 161 4.29 -14.23 -7.56
N ARG A 162 4.12 -12.92 -7.71
CA ARG A 162 5.20 -11.93 -7.54
C ARG A 162 5.77 -11.96 -6.13
N VAL A 163 4.92 -11.95 -5.10
CA VAL A 163 5.33 -12.02 -3.69
C VAL A 163 6.05 -13.34 -3.40
N GLY A 164 5.54 -14.46 -3.90
CA GLY A 164 6.17 -15.77 -3.74
C GLY A 164 7.53 -15.89 -4.44
N SER A 165 7.67 -15.34 -5.65
CA SER A 165 8.94 -15.32 -6.39
C SER A 165 9.97 -14.38 -5.76
N GLN A 166 9.56 -13.21 -5.29
CA GLN A 166 10.44 -12.29 -4.55
C GLN A 166 10.92 -12.93 -3.24
N ALA A 167 10.03 -13.60 -2.50
CA ALA A 167 10.39 -14.34 -1.30
C ALA A 167 11.47 -15.39 -1.60
N GLU A 168 11.35 -16.10 -2.72
CA GLU A 168 12.33 -17.10 -3.15
C GLU A 168 13.69 -16.49 -3.50
N ILE A 169 13.71 -15.38 -4.24
CA ILE A 169 14.96 -14.68 -4.58
C ILE A 169 15.66 -14.21 -3.29
N VAL A 170 14.91 -13.62 -2.36
CA VAL A 170 15.43 -13.13 -1.09
C VAL A 170 15.91 -14.29 -0.23
N ALA A 171 15.14 -15.38 -0.11
CA ALA A 171 15.54 -16.57 0.63
C ALA A 171 16.84 -17.18 0.09
N ARG A 172 17.02 -17.26 -1.23
CA ARG A 172 18.27 -17.74 -1.85
C ARG A 172 19.46 -16.83 -1.52
N LYS A 173 19.27 -15.50 -1.55
CA LYS A 173 20.31 -14.55 -1.14
C LYS A 173 20.66 -14.70 0.34
N MET A 174 19.65 -14.81 1.20
CA MET A 174 19.85 -15.07 2.63
C MET A 174 20.61 -16.38 2.84
N ALA A 175 20.23 -17.47 2.17
CA ALA A 175 20.93 -18.76 2.27
C ALA A 175 22.41 -18.69 1.86
N ALA A 176 22.74 -17.85 0.89
CA ALA A 176 24.13 -17.64 0.46
C ALA A 176 24.93 -16.89 1.53
N GLU A 177 24.35 -15.86 2.13
CA GLU A 177 24.98 -15.07 3.19
C GLU A 177 25.12 -15.83 4.52
N THR A 178 24.15 -16.69 4.85
CA THR A 178 24.14 -17.47 6.11
C THR A 178 24.94 -18.77 6.04
N ARG A 179 25.53 -19.10 4.89
CA ARG A 179 26.21 -20.38 4.69
C ARG A 179 27.31 -20.57 5.74
N ASN A 180 27.28 -21.69 6.46
CA ASN A 180 28.21 -22.07 7.54
C ASN A 180 28.06 -21.28 8.86
N PHE A 181 27.14 -20.34 8.95
CA PHE A 181 26.91 -19.53 10.15
C PHE A 181 25.55 -19.82 10.79
N ILE A 182 24.89 -20.94 10.50
CA ILE A 182 23.58 -21.26 11.08
C ILE A 182 23.72 -21.93 12.46
N ASP A 183 24.79 -22.69 12.67
CA ASP A 183 25.08 -23.31 13.96
C ASP A 183 25.86 -22.35 14.87
N TYR A 184 25.13 -21.68 15.75
CA TYR A 184 25.68 -20.67 16.64
C TYR A 184 26.51 -21.23 17.81
N ASN A 185 26.41 -22.53 18.10
CA ASN A 185 27.18 -23.16 19.18
C ASN A 185 28.68 -23.19 18.86
N ASN A 186 29.03 -23.16 17.58
CA ASN A 186 30.40 -23.26 17.09
C ASN A 186 31.02 -21.90 16.74
N TRP A 187 30.33 -20.77 16.99
CA TRP A 187 30.84 -19.45 16.65
C TRP A 187 31.99 -19.02 17.58
N LYS A 188 33.14 -18.70 16.99
CA LYS A 188 34.30 -18.14 17.71
C LYS A 188 34.11 -16.63 17.92
N PRO A 189 34.60 -16.05 19.04
CA PRO A 189 34.45 -14.61 19.31
C PRO A 189 35.01 -13.70 18.20
N SER A 190 36.08 -14.13 17.51
CA SER A 190 36.66 -13.43 16.37
C SER A 190 35.73 -13.30 15.16
N GLN A 191 34.69 -14.14 15.09
CA GLN A 191 33.71 -14.14 14.01
C GLN A 191 32.53 -13.20 14.27
N PHE A 192 32.33 -12.72 15.51
CA PHE A 192 31.14 -11.93 15.86
C PHE A 192 30.97 -10.67 15.01
N PRO A 193 32.01 -9.84 14.75
CA PRO A 193 31.84 -8.66 13.89
C PRO A 193 31.41 -9.02 12.45
N TYR A 194 31.87 -10.16 11.95
CA TYR A 194 31.49 -10.64 10.62
C TYR A 194 30.06 -11.16 10.59
N ILE A 195 29.62 -11.88 11.62
CA ILE A 195 28.25 -12.37 11.79
C ILE A 195 27.26 -11.21 11.98
N GLU A 196 27.65 -10.15 12.71
CA GLU A 196 26.90 -8.89 12.77
C GLU A 196 26.74 -8.28 11.38
N GLY A 197 27.82 -8.23 10.58
CA GLY A 197 27.78 -7.78 9.20
C GLY A 197 26.83 -8.60 8.32
N ILE A 198 26.84 -9.93 8.44
CA ILE A 198 25.88 -10.82 7.75
C ILE A 198 24.44 -10.50 8.19
N THR A 199 24.22 -10.39 9.49
CA THR A 199 22.89 -10.13 10.08
C THR A 199 22.32 -8.81 9.58
N ASN A 200 23.15 -7.76 9.50
CA ASN A 200 22.76 -6.47 8.94
C ASN A 200 22.38 -6.57 7.46
N ARG A 201 23.18 -7.24 6.63
CA ARG A 201 22.86 -7.45 5.20
C ARG A 201 21.55 -8.21 5.00
N ILE A 202 21.31 -9.27 5.77
CA ILE A 202 20.06 -10.03 5.72
C ILE A 202 18.88 -9.18 6.18
N THR A 203 19.07 -8.36 7.21
CA THR A 203 18.06 -7.42 7.67
C THR A 203 17.69 -6.42 6.57
N GLU A 204 18.66 -5.86 5.86
CA GLU A 204 18.44 -4.99 4.70
C GLU A 204 17.68 -5.69 3.58
N LEU A 205 18.05 -6.93 3.24
CA LEU A 205 17.31 -7.75 2.27
C LEU A 205 15.84 -7.94 2.71
N GLY A 206 15.62 -8.16 4.01
CA GLY A 206 14.29 -8.26 4.60
C GLY A 206 13.50 -6.95 4.49
N ILE A 207 14.12 -5.80 4.73
CA ILE A 207 13.49 -4.47 4.59
C ILE A 207 13.08 -4.22 3.14
N TYR A 208 13.98 -4.46 2.19
CA TYR A 208 13.69 -4.31 0.77
C TYR A 208 12.56 -5.25 0.31
N TYR A 209 12.55 -6.48 0.80
CA TYR A 209 11.44 -7.41 0.56
C TYR A 209 10.10 -6.85 1.05
N LYS A 210 10.05 -6.31 2.28
CA LYS A 210 8.82 -5.71 2.84
C LYS A 210 8.30 -4.57 1.96
N GLN A 211 9.18 -3.67 1.53
CA GLN A 211 8.83 -2.55 0.65
C GLN A 211 8.22 -3.05 -0.67
N ASN A 212 8.87 -4.02 -1.33
CA ASN A 212 8.34 -4.58 -2.58
C ASN A 212 6.98 -5.25 -2.43
N VAL A 213 6.74 -5.93 -1.30
CA VAL A 213 5.44 -6.54 -0.98
C VAL A 213 4.37 -5.46 -0.83
N ASP A 214 4.68 -4.38 -0.12
CA ASP A 214 3.73 -3.28 0.09
C ASP A 214 3.43 -2.54 -1.21
N GLU A 215 4.45 -2.23 -2.01
CA GLU A 215 4.28 -1.64 -3.34
C GLU A 215 3.42 -2.52 -4.26
N SER A 216 3.64 -3.84 -4.22
CA SER A 216 2.86 -4.78 -5.04
C SER A 216 1.39 -4.83 -4.65
N LEU A 217 1.05 -4.51 -3.39
CA LEU A 217 -0.32 -4.54 -2.88
C LEU A 217 -1.00 -3.17 -2.86
N GLU A 218 -0.26 -2.08 -3.03
CA GLU A 218 -0.74 -0.73 -2.78
C GLU A 218 -1.96 -0.35 -3.64
N GLN A 219 -1.89 -0.62 -4.94
CA GLN A 219 -2.98 -0.31 -5.86
C GLN A 219 -4.26 -1.09 -5.50
N LEU A 220 -4.14 -2.39 -5.21
CA LEU A 220 -5.30 -3.20 -4.80
C LEU A 220 -5.86 -2.75 -3.45
N ARG A 221 -4.99 -2.40 -2.49
CA ARG A 221 -5.41 -1.87 -1.18
C ARG A 221 -6.18 -0.56 -1.34
N ALA A 222 -5.72 0.34 -2.20
CA ALA A 222 -6.39 1.62 -2.47
C ALA A 222 -7.79 1.39 -3.09
N THR A 223 -7.89 0.53 -4.10
CA THR A 223 -9.17 0.17 -4.73
C THR A 223 -10.12 -0.48 -3.73
N LEU A 224 -9.63 -1.44 -2.94
CA LEU A 224 -10.43 -2.13 -1.92
C LEU A 224 -10.91 -1.18 -0.83
N LYS A 225 -10.06 -0.23 -0.39
CA LYS A 225 -10.41 0.79 0.60
C LYS A 225 -11.52 1.70 0.08
N GLU A 226 -11.46 2.10 -1.19
CA GLU A 226 -12.51 2.92 -1.81
C GLU A 226 -13.83 2.15 -1.90
N VAL A 227 -13.79 0.89 -2.35
CA VAL A 227 -14.99 0.03 -2.38
C VAL A 227 -15.58 -0.11 -0.98
N ARG A 228 -14.73 -0.39 0.02
CA ARG A 228 -15.16 -0.53 1.41
C ARG A 228 -15.85 0.73 1.93
N ARG A 229 -15.27 1.92 1.67
CA ARG A 229 -15.86 3.21 2.05
C ARG A 229 -17.25 3.41 1.45
N GLN A 230 -17.44 3.03 0.18
CA GLN A 230 -18.74 3.12 -0.48
C GLN A 230 -19.75 2.17 0.16
N LEU A 231 -19.35 0.93 0.46
CA LEU A 231 -20.21 -0.06 1.11
C LEU A 231 -20.56 0.32 2.55
N ASP A 232 -19.62 0.84 3.33
CA ASP A 232 -19.89 1.31 4.70
C ASP A 232 -20.92 2.46 4.70
N GLY A 233 -20.87 3.35 3.70
CA GLY A 233 -21.89 4.39 3.51
C GLY A 233 -23.27 3.82 3.19
N LEU A 234 -23.35 2.77 2.37
CA LEU A 234 -24.61 2.08 2.08
C LEU A 234 -25.15 1.32 3.30
N ASP A 235 -24.26 0.69 4.07
CA ASP A 235 -24.63 -0.04 5.29
C ASP A 235 -25.13 0.89 6.40
N TYR A 236 -24.55 2.08 6.51
CA TYR A 236 -25.08 3.16 7.34
C TYR A 236 -26.53 3.46 6.97
N TYR A 237 -26.80 3.70 5.68
CA TYR A 237 -28.16 4.00 5.23
C TYR A 237 -29.12 2.82 5.39
N LYS A 238 -28.67 1.59 5.18
CA LYS A 238 -29.46 0.38 5.44
C LYS A 238 -29.87 0.31 6.91
N THR A 239 -28.94 0.59 7.82
CA THR A 239 -29.20 0.59 9.26
C THR A 239 -30.23 1.67 9.62
N GLN A 240 -30.06 2.89 9.11
CA GLN A 240 -31.02 3.99 9.31
C GLN A 240 -32.39 3.68 8.68
N PHE A 241 -32.43 2.89 7.60
CA PHE A 241 -33.68 2.43 7.00
C PHE A 241 -34.37 1.32 7.81
N GLY A 242 -33.69 0.72 8.80
CA GLY A 242 -34.31 -0.28 9.69
C GLY A 242 -35.55 0.26 10.38
N ASP A 243 -35.45 1.46 10.94
CA ASP A 243 -36.51 2.17 11.67
C ASP A 243 -37.75 2.46 10.78
N PHE A 244 -37.56 2.51 9.45
CA PHE A 244 -38.66 2.71 8.51
C PHE A 244 -39.72 1.62 8.64
N TYR A 245 -39.28 0.36 8.78
CA TYR A 245 -40.18 -0.81 8.77
C TYR A 245 -41.03 -0.93 10.04
N GLU A 246 -40.71 -0.18 11.09
CA GLU A 246 -41.56 -0.08 12.29
C GLU A 246 -42.81 0.78 12.07
N HIS A 247 -42.78 1.67 11.07
CA HIS A 247 -43.79 2.71 10.90
C HIS A 247 -44.45 2.68 9.52
N ASN A 248 -43.77 2.15 8.50
CA ASN A 248 -44.23 2.12 7.12
C ASN A 248 -43.81 0.82 6.43
N GLN A 249 -44.42 0.54 5.27
CA GLN A 249 -44.08 -0.60 4.42
C GLN A 249 -43.76 -0.14 3.00
N LEU A 250 -42.84 -0.85 2.36
CA LEU A 250 -42.50 -0.64 0.95
C LEU A 250 -43.55 -1.28 0.06
N SER A 251 -43.93 -0.57 -1.00
CA SER A 251 -44.82 -1.10 -2.03
C SER A 251 -44.12 -2.16 -2.89
N VAL A 252 -44.89 -2.97 -3.62
CA VAL A 252 -44.31 -3.95 -4.56
C VAL A 252 -43.40 -3.25 -5.59
N GLY A 253 -42.16 -3.73 -5.72
CA GLY A 253 -41.13 -3.14 -6.59
C GLY A 253 -40.61 -1.78 -6.12
N GLU A 254 -40.95 -1.35 -4.90
CA GLU A 254 -40.30 -0.22 -4.24
C GLU A 254 -39.06 -0.70 -3.51
N LEU A 255 -37.94 0.00 -3.70
CA LEU A 255 -36.64 -0.37 -3.18
C LEU A 255 -36.01 0.80 -2.42
N PRO A 256 -35.40 0.54 -1.26
CA PRO A 256 -34.82 1.59 -0.44
C PRO A 256 -33.53 2.13 -1.06
N VAL A 257 -33.36 3.47 -1.01
CA VAL A 257 -32.21 4.16 -1.58
C VAL A 257 -31.31 4.73 -0.48
N CYS A 258 -31.86 5.58 0.38
CA CYS A 258 -31.16 6.09 1.56
C CYS A 258 -32.14 6.57 2.64
N ALA A 259 -31.62 6.75 3.85
CA ALA A 259 -32.33 7.34 4.98
C ALA A 259 -31.45 8.42 5.61
N LEU A 260 -31.95 9.65 5.65
CA LEU A 260 -31.21 10.82 6.11
C LEU A 260 -31.81 11.31 7.42
N PRO A 261 -31.15 11.08 8.56
CA PRO A 261 -31.61 11.57 9.84
C PRO A 261 -31.40 13.09 10.00
N ASP A 262 -31.94 13.64 11.08
CA ASP A 262 -31.76 15.04 11.49
C ASP A 262 -32.21 16.08 10.45
N ILE A 263 -33.20 15.74 9.62
CA ILE A 263 -33.82 16.68 8.69
C ILE A 263 -34.85 17.50 9.46
N LYS A 264 -34.72 18.83 9.36
CA LYS A 264 -35.67 19.80 9.92
C LYS A 264 -36.45 20.44 8.79
N VAL A 265 -37.76 20.22 8.76
CA VAL A 265 -38.66 21.01 7.91
C VAL A 265 -38.79 22.40 8.54
N THR A 266 -38.52 23.44 7.74
CA THR A 266 -38.48 24.84 8.19
C THR A 266 -39.54 25.74 7.55
N GLY A 267 -40.25 25.21 6.56
CA GLY A 267 -41.32 25.90 5.86
C GLY A 267 -41.85 25.05 4.70
N SER A 268 -43.15 25.17 4.41
CA SER A 268 -43.79 24.57 3.24
C SER A 268 -45.01 25.39 2.86
N ASP A 269 -45.30 25.48 1.57
CA ASP A 269 -46.49 26.20 1.08
C ASP A 269 -47.78 25.38 1.21
N PHE A 270 -47.68 24.08 1.51
CA PHE A 270 -48.82 23.15 1.45
C PHE A 270 -48.90 22.16 2.62
N LEU A 271 -47.86 22.04 3.47
CA LEU A 271 -47.90 21.19 4.67
C LEU A 271 -48.47 21.96 5.86
N LYS A 272 -49.37 21.31 6.62
CA LYS A 272 -49.92 21.87 7.87
C LYS A 272 -48.89 21.89 9.02
N ASN A 273 -47.94 20.96 9.01
CA ASN A 273 -46.87 20.84 10.01
C ASN A 273 -45.54 21.26 9.38
N ASP A 274 -45.24 22.56 9.40
CA ASP A 274 -44.09 23.16 8.71
C ASP A 274 -42.80 23.22 9.56
N LYS A 275 -42.87 22.71 10.81
CA LYS A 275 -41.77 22.71 11.79
C LYS A 275 -41.66 21.37 12.50
N ALA A 276 -40.99 20.41 11.86
CA ALA A 276 -40.78 19.08 12.39
C ALA A 276 -39.34 18.62 12.15
N CYS A 277 -38.83 17.77 13.04
CA CYS A 277 -37.48 17.20 12.97
C CYS A 277 -37.59 15.67 12.93
N GLY A 278 -36.90 15.04 11.99
CA GLY A 278 -37.07 13.61 11.75
C GLY A 278 -36.13 13.06 10.69
N ILE A 279 -36.54 11.92 10.12
CA ILE A 279 -35.77 11.17 9.13
C ILE A 279 -36.46 11.30 7.77
N LEU A 280 -35.68 11.66 6.75
CA LEU A 280 -36.11 11.64 5.36
C LEU A 280 -35.69 10.32 4.71
N TYR A 281 -36.66 9.48 4.40
CA TYR A 281 -36.49 8.25 3.66
C TYR A 281 -36.64 8.51 2.17
N VAL A 282 -35.74 7.97 1.36
CA VAL A 282 -35.78 8.03 -0.10
C VAL A 282 -35.81 6.61 -0.63
N THR A 283 -36.75 6.35 -1.53
CA THR A 283 -36.88 5.10 -2.28
C THR A 283 -36.80 5.39 -3.78
N ASN A 284 -36.75 4.34 -4.59
CA ASN A 284 -36.80 4.48 -6.05
C ASN A 284 -38.14 5.05 -6.58
N LYS A 285 -39.18 5.16 -5.73
CA LYS A 285 -40.52 5.63 -6.13
C LYS A 285 -40.98 6.90 -5.43
N ARG A 286 -40.57 7.14 -4.18
CA ARG A 286 -41.08 8.23 -3.33
C ARG A 286 -40.06 8.68 -2.30
N PHE A 287 -40.34 9.82 -1.68
CA PHE A 287 -39.64 10.29 -0.49
C PHE A 287 -40.64 10.57 0.61
N MET A 288 -40.29 10.13 1.81
CA MET A 288 -41.15 10.11 2.97
C MET A 288 -40.42 10.77 4.13
N PHE A 289 -41.10 11.65 4.85
CA PHE A 289 -40.53 12.27 6.04
C PHE A 289 -41.34 11.85 7.25
N VAL A 290 -40.67 11.13 8.15
CA VAL A 290 -41.23 10.68 9.42
C VAL A 290 -40.57 11.50 10.51
N ALA A 291 -41.37 12.12 11.36
CA ALA A 291 -40.87 12.99 12.41
C ALA A 291 -41.52 12.66 13.75
N GLU A 292 -40.79 12.98 14.82
CA GLU A 292 -41.35 12.94 16.17
C GLU A 292 -42.33 14.12 16.32
N THR A 293 -43.60 13.79 16.56
CA THR A 293 -44.65 14.75 16.88
C THR A 293 -45.08 14.60 18.35
N GLY A 294 -45.50 15.71 18.97
CA GLY A 294 -45.98 15.75 20.36
C GLY A 294 -44.95 16.21 21.40
N ARG A 295 -45.37 17.06 22.35
CA ARG A 295 -44.50 17.61 23.42
C ARG A 295 -44.36 16.69 24.64
N VAL A 296 -45.39 15.90 24.96
CA VAL A 296 -45.48 15.10 26.20
C VAL A 296 -45.44 13.60 25.92
N ARG A 297 -46.03 13.14 24.81
CA ARG A 297 -45.88 11.79 24.27
C ARG A 297 -45.33 11.92 22.86
N ARG A 298 -44.03 11.67 22.70
CA ARG A 298 -43.39 11.66 21.39
C ARG A 298 -43.89 10.46 20.61
N LYS A 299 -44.45 10.70 19.44
CA LYS A 299 -44.90 9.64 18.53
C LYS A 299 -44.29 9.91 17.17
N MET A 300 -43.77 8.88 16.52
CA MET A 300 -43.31 8.97 15.14
C MET A 300 -44.51 8.99 14.21
N GLU A 301 -44.62 10.03 13.39
CA GLU A 301 -45.70 10.18 12.41
C GLU A 301 -45.14 10.59 11.04
N THR A 302 -45.72 10.02 9.99
CA THR A 302 -45.43 10.41 8.60
C THR A 302 -46.01 11.80 8.35
N ILE A 303 -45.15 12.80 8.23
CA ILE A 303 -45.54 14.19 7.96
C ILE A 303 -45.89 14.37 6.48
N PHE A 304 -45.12 13.73 5.60
CA PHE A 304 -45.44 13.67 4.19
C PHE A 304 -44.89 12.40 3.53
N ASP A 305 -45.55 12.05 2.43
CA ASP A 305 -45.18 10.98 1.51
C ASP A 305 -45.48 11.47 0.09
N PHE A 306 -44.43 11.69 -0.70
CA PHE A 306 -44.57 12.20 -2.06
C PHE A 306 -43.89 11.29 -3.08
N PRO A 307 -44.55 11.01 -4.21
CA PRO A 307 -43.91 10.37 -5.35
C PRO A 307 -42.68 11.16 -5.82
N LEU A 308 -41.61 10.45 -6.13
CA LEU A 308 -40.34 11.03 -6.58
C LEU A 308 -40.51 11.86 -7.86
N VAL A 309 -41.46 11.47 -8.71
CA VAL A 309 -41.84 12.15 -9.95
C VAL A 309 -42.33 13.59 -9.70
N TYR A 310 -42.80 13.91 -8.49
CA TYR A 310 -43.29 15.26 -8.15
C TYR A 310 -42.18 16.24 -7.81
N LEU A 311 -40.95 15.76 -7.58
CA LEU A 311 -39.80 16.61 -7.33
C LEU A 311 -39.20 17.11 -8.67
N LYS A 312 -39.28 18.43 -8.89
CA LYS A 312 -38.77 19.08 -10.10
C LYS A 312 -37.27 19.36 -9.99
N SER A 313 -36.87 20.06 -8.94
CA SER A 313 -35.47 20.43 -8.67
C SER A 313 -35.20 20.56 -7.16
N ILE A 314 -33.91 20.58 -6.80
CA ILE A 314 -33.41 20.87 -5.46
C ILE A 314 -32.48 22.08 -5.59
N GLU A 315 -32.73 23.11 -4.81
CA GLU A 315 -31.95 24.35 -4.83
C GLU A 315 -31.39 24.67 -3.44
N GLU A 316 -30.21 25.28 -3.38
CA GLU A 316 -29.67 25.84 -2.14
C GLU A 316 -30.15 27.28 -1.97
N ASP A 317 -30.81 27.59 -0.85
CA ASP A 317 -31.27 28.92 -0.49
C ASP A 317 -30.56 29.44 0.78
N GLY A 318 -30.15 30.71 0.75
CA GLY A 318 -29.52 31.43 1.87
C GLY A 318 -27.97 31.40 1.92
N ARG A 319 -27.36 32.53 2.32
CA ARG A 319 -25.89 32.72 2.40
C ARG A 319 -25.25 32.15 3.69
N PHE A 320 -25.90 32.30 4.84
CA PHE A 320 -25.33 31.97 6.16
C PHE A 320 -25.96 30.74 6.84
N ARG A 321 -27.20 30.39 6.47
CA ARG A 321 -27.89 29.17 6.89
C ARG A 321 -28.48 28.52 5.66
N LYS A 322 -27.62 27.90 4.85
CA LYS A 322 -28.03 27.19 3.63
C LYS A 322 -29.14 26.20 3.95
N ARG A 323 -30.31 26.42 3.37
CA ARG A 323 -31.47 25.52 3.38
C ARG A 323 -31.57 24.87 2.01
N LEU A 324 -32.06 23.64 1.95
CA LEU A 324 -32.44 23.04 0.69
C LEU A 324 -33.91 23.31 0.42
N VAL A 325 -34.21 23.82 -0.77
CA VAL A 325 -35.55 24.04 -1.27
C VAL A 325 -35.87 22.94 -2.26
N LEU A 326 -36.76 22.04 -1.87
CA LEU A 326 -37.32 20.99 -2.70
C LEU A 326 -38.49 21.59 -3.48
N LYS A 327 -38.32 21.80 -4.79
CA LYS A 327 -39.38 22.33 -5.66
C LYS A 327 -40.28 21.19 -6.10
N MET A 328 -41.46 21.14 -5.51
CA MET A 328 -42.48 20.12 -5.76
C MET A 328 -43.46 20.56 -6.85
N LYS A 329 -44.25 19.62 -7.36
CA LYS A 329 -45.40 19.93 -8.22
C LYS A 329 -46.44 20.80 -7.48
N GLN A 330 -46.61 20.60 -6.16
CA GLN A 330 -47.61 21.29 -5.35
C GLN A 330 -47.13 22.59 -4.69
N GLY A 331 -45.82 22.92 -4.72
CA GLY A 331 -45.25 24.11 -4.08
C GLY A 331 -43.80 23.89 -3.65
N GLU A 332 -43.29 24.71 -2.74
CA GLU A 332 -41.93 24.59 -2.22
C GLU A 332 -41.91 23.97 -0.81
N LEU A 333 -40.88 23.15 -0.56
CA LEU A 333 -40.60 22.58 0.76
C LEU A 333 -39.16 22.95 1.16
N LYS A 334 -39.02 23.66 2.28
CA LYS A 334 -37.73 24.17 2.77
C LYS A 334 -37.24 23.30 3.92
N ILE A 335 -36.11 22.62 3.72
CA ILE A 335 -35.49 21.77 4.73
C ILE A 335 -34.13 22.34 5.17
N SER A 336 -33.80 22.10 6.44
CA SER A 336 -32.50 22.38 7.04
C SER A 336 -31.91 21.08 7.56
N CYS A 337 -30.63 20.84 7.27
CA CYS A 337 -29.92 19.61 7.60
C CYS A 337 -28.42 19.88 7.79
N THR A 338 -27.66 18.84 8.10
CA THR A 338 -26.19 18.93 8.21
C THR A 338 -25.55 19.23 6.86
N ASP A 339 -24.35 19.81 6.85
CA ASP A 339 -23.66 20.14 5.59
C ASP A 339 -23.25 18.89 4.79
N GLN A 340 -23.08 17.74 5.44
CA GLN A 340 -22.90 16.46 4.75
C GLN A 340 -24.16 16.04 4.03
N THR A 341 -25.31 16.05 4.73
CA THR A 341 -26.62 15.72 4.14
C THR A 341 -26.97 16.64 2.98
N LYS A 342 -26.63 17.95 3.07
CA LYS A 342 -26.87 18.90 1.98
C LYS A 342 -26.16 18.52 0.69
N LYS A 343 -24.90 18.10 0.80
CA LYS A 343 -24.08 17.69 -0.35
C LYS A 343 -24.57 16.39 -0.97
N VAL A 344 -25.02 15.45 -0.14
CA VAL A 344 -25.31 14.07 -0.55
C VAL A 344 -26.76 13.88 -1.02
N LEU A 345 -27.72 14.63 -0.46
CA LEU A 345 -29.14 14.47 -0.79
C LEU A 345 -29.43 14.65 -2.30
N PRO A 346 -28.92 15.67 -3.01
CA PRO A 346 -29.14 15.81 -4.45
C PRO A 346 -28.68 14.61 -5.26
N ASP A 347 -27.49 14.08 -4.96
CA ASP A 347 -26.92 12.92 -5.64
C ASP A 347 -27.78 11.68 -5.43
N TYR A 348 -28.22 11.41 -4.20
CA TYR A 348 -29.06 10.25 -3.89
C TYR A 348 -30.47 10.35 -4.48
N VAL A 349 -31.02 11.57 -4.58
CA VAL A 349 -32.27 11.82 -5.30
C VAL A 349 -32.10 11.53 -6.79
N GLU A 350 -31.00 11.96 -7.40
CA GLU A 350 -30.72 11.66 -8.80
C GLU A 350 -30.56 10.15 -9.03
N ILE A 351 -29.85 9.47 -8.12
CA ILE A 351 -29.71 8.02 -8.13
C ILE A 351 -31.09 7.36 -8.04
N ALA A 352 -31.97 7.82 -7.13
CA ALA A 352 -33.33 7.31 -7.00
C ALA A 352 -34.16 7.53 -8.28
N ARG A 353 -34.01 8.68 -8.96
CA ARG A 353 -34.73 8.95 -10.23
C ARG A 353 -34.24 8.08 -11.37
N LYS A 354 -32.96 7.71 -11.37
CA LYS A 354 -32.30 6.89 -12.40
C LYS A 354 -32.01 5.47 -11.88
N PHE A 355 -32.81 4.97 -10.94
CA PHE A 355 -32.50 3.76 -10.18
C PHE A 355 -32.22 2.53 -11.05
N GLU A 356 -32.96 2.37 -12.16
CA GLU A 356 -32.75 1.28 -13.13
C GLU A 356 -31.34 1.25 -13.73
N ARG A 357 -30.68 2.41 -13.86
CA ARG A 357 -29.30 2.48 -14.37
C ARG A 357 -28.30 1.92 -13.36
N TYR A 358 -28.58 2.08 -12.07
CA TYR A 358 -27.70 1.73 -10.97
C TYR A 358 -27.98 0.33 -10.38
N ILE A 359 -29.21 -0.19 -10.48
CA ILE A 359 -29.55 -1.52 -9.95
C ILE A 359 -28.86 -2.66 -10.71
N GLN A 360 -28.08 -3.48 -10.01
CA GLN A 360 -27.63 -4.77 -10.53
C GLN A 360 -28.71 -5.81 -10.27
N THR A 361 -29.25 -6.40 -11.33
CA THR A 361 -30.27 -7.45 -11.25
C THR A 361 -29.68 -8.86 -11.24
N ASP A 362 -28.39 -8.99 -11.59
CA ASP A 362 -27.71 -10.27 -11.70
C ASP A 362 -27.20 -10.78 -10.34
N MET A 363 -28.09 -11.49 -9.63
CA MET A 363 -27.72 -12.23 -8.42
C MET A 363 -26.78 -13.41 -8.67
N GLN A 364 -26.65 -13.90 -9.91
CA GLN A 364 -25.69 -14.97 -10.22
C GLN A 364 -24.27 -14.43 -10.17
N ARG A 365 -24.04 -13.20 -10.66
CA ARG A 365 -22.75 -12.52 -10.52
C ARG A 365 -22.33 -12.38 -9.05
N VAL A 366 -23.25 -11.96 -8.19
CA VAL A 366 -23.00 -11.85 -6.74
C VAL A 366 -22.62 -13.22 -6.13
N ARG A 367 -23.30 -14.29 -6.51
CA ARG A 367 -22.97 -15.66 -6.05
C ARG A 367 -21.60 -16.14 -6.56
N LYS A 368 -21.22 -15.78 -7.79
CA LYS A 368 -19.88 -16.07 -8.31
C LYS A 368 -18.79 -15.37 -7.50
N LEU A 369 -19.02 -14.13 -7.07
CA LEU A 369 -18.08 -13.40 -6.19
C LEU A 369 -17.88 -14.10 -4.85
N GLU A 370 -18.95 -14.68 -4.30
CA GLU A 370 -18.90 -15.45 -3.07
C GLU A 370 -18.08 -16.74 -3.22
N GLN A 371 -18.19 -17.40 -4.38
CA GLN A 371 -17.52 -18.67 -4.68
C GLN A 371 -16.04 -18.49 -5.09
N ASN A 372 -15.68 -17.35 -5.66
CA ASN A 372 -14.32 -17.04 -6.11
C ASN A 372 -13.40 -16.65 -4.95
N GLU A 373 -13.16 -17.59 -4.02
CA GLU A 373 -12.18 -17.40 -2.94
C GLU A 373 -10.78 -17.84 -3.40
N ILE A 374 -9.86 -16.88 -3.51
CA ILE A 374 -8.49 -17.13 -3.95
C ILE A 374 -7.67 -17.64 -2.75
N SER A 375 -7.24 -18.89 -2.80
CA SER A 375 -6.37 -19.46 -1.77
C SER A 375 -4.95 -18.89 -1.86
N ILE A 376 -4.44 -18.42 -0.72
CA ILE A 376 -3.04 -18.01 -0.50
C ILE A 376 -2.18 -19.09 0.18
N SER A 377 -2.76 -20.27 0.40
CA SER A 377 -2.15 -21.34 1.19
C SER A 377 -0.85 -21.85 0.57
N ASP A 378 -0.78 -21.87 -0.75
CA ASP A 378 0.41 -22.26 -1.51
C ASP A 378 1.60 -21.32 -1.25
N VAL A 379 1.37 -19.99 -1.25
CA VAL A 379 2.43 -19.02 -0.92
C VAL A 379 2.82 -19.10 0.54
N ARG A 380 1.85 -19.32 1.45
CA ARG A 380 2.16 -19.54 2.87
C ARG A 380 3.09 -20.73 3.05
N LEU A 381 2.71 -21.90 2.53
CA LEU A 381 3.49 -23.13 2.63
C LEU A 381 4.86 -22.98 1.99
N LYS A 382 4.95 -22.31 0.83
CA LYS A 382 6.23 -22.02 0.17
C LYS A 382 7.13 -21.16 1.05
N ILE A 383 6.61 -20.07 1.63
CA ILE A 383 7.38 -19.16 2.51
C ILE A 383 7.79 -19.86 3.81
N GLU A 384 6.88 -20.57 4.46
CA GLU A 384 7.17 -21.34 5.67
C GLU A 384 8.22 -22.42 5.42
N GLY A 385 8.15 -23.13 4.29
CA GLY A 385 9.16 -24.10 3.86
C GLY A 385 10.54 -23.47 3.64
N MET A 386 10.60 -22.28 3.03
CA MET A 386 11.87 -21.55 2.86
C MET A 386 12.47 -21.12 4.20
N VAL A 387 11.66 -20.56 5.09
CA VAL A 387 12.10 -20.18 6.45
C VAL A 387 12.60 -21.39 7.20
N TYR A 388 11.86 -22.51 7.17
CA TYR A 388 12.29 -23.75 7.79
C TYR A 388 13.63 -24.23 7.22
N SER A 389 13.79 -24.20 5.90
CA SER A 389 15.04 -24.61 5.24
C SER A 389 16.24 -23.75 5.64
N LEU A 390 16.04 -22.43 5.81
CA LEU A 390 17.09 -21.51 6.23
C LEU A 390 17.51 -21.72 7.68
N LEU A 391 16.56 -22.10 8.55
CA LEU A 391 16.81 -22.28 9.99
C LEU A 391 17.24 -23.71 10.36
N SER A 392 17.00 -24.70 9.50
CA SER A 392 17.18 -26.14 9.82
C SER A 392 18.43 -26.78 9.22
N THR A 393 19.40 -26.00 8.72
CA THR A 393 20.56 -26.49 7.95
C THR A 393 21.58 -27.34 8.76
N ASN A 394 21.19 -27.88 9.91
CA ASN A 394 21.98 -28.82 10.73
C ASN A 394 22.09 -30.24 10.13
N GLN A 395 21.59 -30.51 8.92
CA GLN A 395 21.66 -31.82 8.27
C GLN A 395 21.96 -31.77 6.76
N ARG A 396 22.77 -30.82 6.29
CA ARG A 396 23.48 -31.02 5.02
C ARG A 396 24.80 -31.73 5.29
N SER A 397 24.71 -32.94 5.82
CA SER A 397 25.74 -33.95 5.59
C SER A 397 25.81 -34.10 4.07
N GLU A 398 26.98 -33.85 3.50
CA GLU A 398 27.27 -34.18 2.11
C GLU A 398 27.07 -35.69 1.91
N GLU A 399 25.90 -36.11 1.43
CA GLU A 399 25.86 -37.35 0.67
C GLU A 399 26.52 -37.07 -0.67
N PRO A 400 27.66 -37.71 -1.00
CA PRO A 400 28.26 -37.55 -2.31
C PRO A 400 27.29 -38.12 -3.32
N VAL A 401 26.70 -37.23 -4.12
CA VAL A 401 25.92 -37.62 -5.29
C VAL A 401 26.83 -38.45 -6.18
N SER A 402 26.65 -39.77 -6.09
CA SER A 402 27.29 -40.75 -6.93
C SER A 402 26.90 -40.41 -8.37
N ARG A 403 27.85 -39.86 -9.12
CA ARG A 403 27.73 -39.65 -10.56
C ARG A 403 27.61 -41.03 -11.22
N SER A 404 26.38 -41.49 -11.41
CA SER A 404 26.10 -42.60 -12.32
C SER A 404 26.43 -42.13 -13.73
N ARG A 405 27.57 -42.59 -14.23
CA ARG A 405 28.01 -42.49 -15.63
C ARG A 405 26.99 -43.27 -16.47
N ASN A 406 26.24 -42.56 -17.30
CA ASN A 406 25.42 -43.18 -18.35
C ASN A 406 26.32 -43.40 -19.58
N PRO A 407 26.59 -44.65 -20.02
CA PRO A 407 27.56 -44.94 -21.06
C PRO A 407 26.87 -45.19 -22.40
N TYR A 408 26.17 -44.20 -22.97
CA TYR A 408 25.72 -44.29 -24.37
C TYR A 408 25.81 -42.91 -25.04
N GLN A 409 27.05 -42.57 -25.42
CA GLN A 409 27.31 -41.75 -26.59
C GLN A 409 27.33 -42.67 -27.81
N THR A 410 26.44 -42.41 -28.77
CA THR A 410 26.71 -42.70 -30.18
C THR A 410 26.44 -41.44 -30.99
N SER A 411 27.56 -40.91 -31.49
CA SER A 411 27.72 -39.93 -32.56
C SER A 411 26.82 -40.23 -33.77
N SER A 412 26.43 -39.23 -34.55
CA SER A 412 27.09 -38.98 -35.85
C SER A 412 26.38 -38.01 -36.82
N TRP A 413 27.24 -37.40 -37.66
CA TRP A 413 27.03 -36.85 -39.00
C TRP A 413 26.85 -35.33 -39.23
N THR A 414 28.01 -34.75 -39.60
CA THR A 414 28.29 -33.89 -40.80
C THR A 414 27.80 -32.45 -40.91
N GLN A 415 28.79 -31.56 -40.98
CA GLN A 415 28.77 -30.32 -41.79
C GLN A 415 28.77 -30.66 -43.30
N PRO A 416 28.49 -29.69 -44.20
CA PRO A 416 29.59 -28.85 -44.68
C PRO A 416 29.25 -27.36 -44.88
N ALA A 417 30.34 -26.62 -45.04
CA ALA A 417 30.51 -25.18 -45.23
C ALA A 417 29.87 -24.56 -46.49
N SER A 418 29.62 -23.26 -46.42
CA SER A 418 29.90 -22.33 -47.52
C SER A 418 30.15 -20.91 -46.97
N GLY A 419 31.33 -20.36 -47.25
CA GLY A 419 31.70 -18.97 -46.99
C GLY A 419 31.60 -18.08 -48.22
N TYR A 420 31.98 -16.80 -48.04
CA TYR A 420 32.15 -15.68 -49.00
C TYR A 420 30.84 -14.96 -49.40
N TYR A 421 30.66 -13.62 -49.38
CA TYR A 421 31.55 -12.44 -49.49
C TYR A 421 31.01 -11.22 -48.71
N ASP A 422 31.93 -10.36 -48.23
CA ASP A 422 31.72 -8.92 -47.96
C ASP A 422 31.46 -8.13 -49.25
N ILE A 423 30.62 -7.08 -49.20
CA ILE A 423 30.87 -5.73 -49.75
C ILE A 423 29.76 -4.76 -49.21
N PRO A 424 30.12 -3.57 -48.70
CA PRO A 424 29.20 -2.52 -48.28
C PRO A 424 28.94 -1.50 -49.41
N ILE A 425 27.67 -1.21 -49.72
CA ILE A 425 27.30 -0.11 -50.63
C ILE A 425 26.14 0.68 -50.04
N GLY A 426 26.40 1.96 -49.78
CA GLY A 426 25.40 2.95 -49.40
C GLY A 426 24.59 3.44 -50.60
N SER A 427 23.33 3.78 -50.31
CA SER A 427 22.41 4.61 -51.11
C SER A 427 21.16 4.75 -50.23
N GLY A 428 20.79 5.90 -49.68
CA GLY A 428 20.80 7.20 -50.33
C GLY A 428 19.48 7.47 -51.08
N TYR A 429 18.33 7.03 -50.55
CA TYR A 429 17.02 7.51 -51.01
C TYR A 429 16.15 7.91 -49.82
N THR A 430 16.10 9.23 -49.61
CA THR A 430 15.02 9.90 -48.90
C THR A 430 13.71 9.63 -49.63
N THR A 431 12.69 9.21 -48.90
CA THR A 431 11.34 9.00 -49.44
C THR A 431 10.77 10.29 -50.06
N PRO A 432 9.91 10.21 -51.08
CA PRO A 432 9.29 11.40 -51.71
C PRO A 432 8.61 12.36 -50.71
N ASP A 433 8.15 11.83 -49.57
CA ASP A 433 7.51 12.61 -48.51
C ASP A 433 8.46 13.47 -47.67
N THR A 434 9.75 13.11 -47.61
CA THR A 434 10.77 13.91 -46.93
C THR A 434 11.19 15.12 -47.76
N TYR A 435 11.25 14.98 -49.09
CA TYR A 435 11.56 16.10 -49.99
C TYR A 435 10.43 17.13 -50.04
N ARG A 436 9.16 16.69 -50.04
CA ARG A 436 8.00 17.60 -50.00
C ARG A 436 7.95 18.45 -48.73
N ARG A 437 8.29 17.86 -47.58
CA ARG A 437 8.33 18.56 -46.28
C ARG A 437 9.48 19.56 -46.17
N GLU A 438 10.63 19.30 -46.81
CA GLU A 438 11.74 20.25 -46.88
C GLU A 438 11.43 21.42 -47.82
N LEU A 439 10.74 21.16 -48.95
CA LEU A 439 10.35 22.19 -49.91
C LEU A 439 9.26 23.13 -49.37
N GLU A 440 8.32 22.60 -48.57
CA GLU A 440 7.33 23.40 -47.84
C GLU A 440 7.95 24.26 -46.73
N ARG A 441 9.12 23.86 -46.20
CA ARG A 441 9.86 24.62 -45.18
C ARG A 441 10.63 25.79 -45.78
N ASP A 442 11.19 25.65 -46.98
CA ASP A 442 11.98 26.71 -47.63
C ASP A 442 11.14 27.75 -48.37
N MET A 443 9.96 27.40 -48.88
CA MET A 443 9.09 28.37 -49.59
C MET A 443 8.13 29.15 -48.67
N GLY A 444 8.05 28.81 -47.37
CA GLY A 444 7.11 29.40 -46.42
C GLY A 444 7.54 30.71 -45.75
N ARG A 445 8.80 31.18 -45.93
CA ARG A 445 9.24 32.48 -45.38
C ARG A 445 8.88 33.64 -46.32
N ARG A 446 7.63 34.08 -46.23
CA ARG A 446 7.25 35.46 -46.53
C ARG A 446 6.80 36.13 -45.24
N GLU A 447 7.59 37.09 -44.79
CA GLU A 447 7.26 38.01 -43.70
C GLU A 447 5.90 38.68 -43.93
N PRO A 448 5.14 38.89 -42.85
CA PRO A 448 4.83 40.27 -42.53
C PRO A 448 5.05 40.61 -41.05
N ALA A 449 5.80 41.69 -40.86
CA ALA A 449 5.59 42.79 -39.92
C ALA A 449 5.26 42.48 -38.45
N ASP A 450 6.29 42.63 -37.61
CA ASP A 450 6.29 43.31 -36.31
C ASP A 450 4.99 43.29 -35.51
N ARG A 451 4.81 42.19 -34.76
CA ARG A 451 4.28 42.28 -33.39
C ARG A 451 5.31 41.70 -32.44
N TYR A 452 5.80 42.57 -31.57
CA TYR A 452 6.71 42.24 -30.48
C TYR A 452 5.96 41.38 -29.45
N GLU A 453 5.87 40.08 -29.71
CA GLU A 453 5.50 39.06 -28.74
C GLU A 453 6.78 38.61 -28.01
N PRO A 454 6.80 38.54 -26.67
CA PRO A 454 7.98 38.05 -25.97
C PRO A 454 8.24 36.62 -26.40
N HIS A 455 9.41 36.36 -27.02
CA HIS A 455 9.86 35.01 -27.29
C HIS A 455 10.12 34.29 -25.96
N TYR A 456 9.07 33.70 -25.39
CA TYR A 456 9.19 32.62 -24.44
C TYR A 456 9.90 31.49 -25.18
N ARG A 457 11.18 31.28 -24.88
CA ARG A 457 11.91 30.09 -25.30
C ARG A 457 11.19 28.89 -24.68
N THR A 458 10.26 28.29 -25.42
CA THR A 458 9.79 26.92 -25.13
C THR A 458 11.05 26.06 -25.04
N SER A 459 11.24 25.40 -23.91
CA SER A 459 12.39 24.52 -23.70
C SER A 459 12.40 23.50 -24.85
N ALA A 460 13.53 23.35 -25.56
CA ALA A 460 13.66 22.40 -26.68
C ALA A 460 13.23 20.95 -26.32
N SER A 461 13.23 20.62 -25.02
CA SER A 461 12.70 19.38 -24.46
C SER A 461 11.17 19.22 -24.55
N LEU A 462 10.39 20.31 -24.50
CA LEU A 462 8.93 20.23 -24.63
C LEU A 462 8.50 20.00 -26.07
N ASP A 463 9.22 20.60 -27.03
CA ASP A 463 8.91 20.44 -28.45
C ASP A 463 9.26 19.03 -28.96
N THR A 464 10.30 18.40 -28.40
CA THR A 464 10.61 16.99 -28.66
C THR A 464 9.51 16.07 -28.12
N LEU A 465 9.09 16.25 -26.86
CA LEU A 465 7.99 15.47 -26.28
C LEU A 465 6.65 15.62 -27.02
N LYS A 466 6.36 16.82 -27.55
CA LYS A 466 5.18 17.04 -28.40
C LYS A 466 5.25 16.26 -29.71
N ARG A 467 6.42 16.25 -30.37
CA ARG A 467 6.63 15.43 -31.58
C ARG A 467 6.52 13.93 -31.29
N ASP A 468 7.07 13.49 -30.16
CA ASP A 468 6.96 12.09 -29.73
C ASP A 468 5.49 11.71 -29.47
N THR A 469 4.71 12.63 -28.91
CA THR A 469 3.26 12.44 -28.70
C THR A 469 2.51 12.27 -30.03
N GLU A 470 2.82 13.10 -31.03
CA GLU A 470 2.23 12.98 -32.37
C GLU A 470 2.65 11.68 -33.06
N SER A 471 3.91 11.28 -32.94
CA SER A 471 4.43 10.02 -33.46
C SER A 471 3.73 8.80 -32.83
N ILE A 472 3.58 8.78 -31.50
CA ILE A 472 2.88 7.72 -30.78
C ILE A 472 1.40 7.67 -31.19
N HIS A 473 0.73 8.82 -31.35
CA HIS A 473 -0.66 8.86 -31.85
C HIS A 473 -0.79 8.39 -33.31
N GLY A 474 0.23 8.60 -34.14
CA GLY A 474 0.32 8.00 -35.47
C GLY A 474 0.40 6.48 -35.41
N ALA A 475 1.34 5.95 -34.62
CA ALA A 475 1.55 4.52 -34.44
C ALA A 475 0.32 3.81 -33.84
N ILE A 476 -0.39 4.44 -32.89
CA ILE A 476 -1.64 3.90 -32.34
C ILE A 476 -2.71 3.78 -33.44
N ARG A 477 -2.88 4.82 -34.26
CA ARG A 477 -3.84 4.80 -35.37
C ARG A 477 -3.49 3.72 -36.38
N GLU A 478 -2.22 3.61 -36.76
CA GLU A 478 -1.74 2.58 -37.67
C GLU A 478 -1.96 1.17 -37.12
N THR A 479 -1.65 0.92 -35.85
CA THR A 479 -1.87 -0.38 -35.19
C THR A 479 -3.36 -0.77 -35.20
N VAL A 480 -4.26 0.20 -34.98
CA VAL A 480 -5.72 -0.02 -35.08
C VAL A 480 -6.17 -0.29 -36.51
N HIS A 481 -5.59 0.40 -37.50
CA HIS A 481 -5.84 0.13 -38.91
C HIS A 481 -5.37 -1.28 -39.33
N LEU A 482 -4.19 -1.70 -38.90
CA LEU A 482 -3.65 -3.03 -39.19
C LEU A 482 -4.52 -4.16 -38.61
N LEU A 483 -5.07 -3.97 -37.41
CA LEU A 483 -6.05 -4.92 -36.84
C LEU A 483 -7.34 -4.93 -37.67
N ARG A 484 -7.85 -3.76 -38.05
CA ARG A 484 -9.11 -3.63 -38.81
C ARG A 484 -9.02 -4.23 -40.21
N ASP A 485 -7.85 -4.14 -40.83
CA ASP A 485 -7.56 -4.69 -42.15
C ASP A 485 -7.19 -6.20 -42.09
N GLY A 486 -7.22 -6.81 -40.91
CA GLY A 486 -6.89 -8.23 -40.71
C GLY A 486 -5.41 -8.57 -40.95
N ARG A 487 -4.53 -7.56 -40.94
CA ARG A 487 -3.09 -7.70 -41.18
C ARG A 487 -2.28 -7.91 -39.91
N LEU A 488 -2.93 -7.87 -38.74
CA LEU A 488 -2.31 -8.03 -37.43
C LEU A 488 -3.11 -9.06 -36.63
N GLU A 489 -2.43 -10.04 -36.05
CA GLU A 489 -3.06 -10.99 -35.14
C GLU A 489 -3.49 -10.31 -33.83
N ALA A 490 -4.57 -10.80 -33.21
CA ALA A 490 -5.14 -10.18 -32.01
C ALA A 490 -4.15 -10.13 -30.83
N GLU A 491 -3.31 -11.16 -30.66
CA GLU A 491 -2.28 -11.19 -29.61
C GLU A 491 -1.18 -10.15 -29.84
N GLU A 492 -0.75 -10.00 -31.09
CA GLU A 492 0.25 -9.01 -31.46
C GLU A 492 -0.30 -7.58 -31.37
N PHE A 493 -1.57 -7.37 -31.72
CA PHE A 493 -2.28 -6.11 -31.49
C PHE A 493 -2.28 -5.73 -30.02
N ILE A 494 -2.65 -6.64 -29.12
CA ILE A 494 -2.72 -6.36 -27.68
C ILE A 494 -1.33 -5.97 -27.16
N ARG A 495 -0.28 -6.67 -27.59
CA ARG A 495 1.11 -6.36 -27.19
C ARG A 495 1.52 -4.96 -27.67
N GLN A 496 1.42 -4.69 -28.97
CA GLN A 496 1.85 -3.41 -29.56
C GLN A 496 1.03 -2.23 -29.04
N TYR A 497 -0.30 -2.38 -28.94
CA TYR A 497 -1.19 -1.35 -28.45
C TYR A 497 -0.92 -1.03 -26.97
N LYS A 498 -0.66 -2.04 -26.13
CA LYS A 498 -0.33 -1.84 -24.71
C LYS A 498 0.98 -1.07 -24.52
N ASP A 499 2.01 -1.38 -25.30
CA ASP A 499 3.29 -0.67 -25.24
C ASP A 499 3.16 0.79 -25.72
N LEU A 500 2.40 1.02 -26.80
CA LEU A 500 2.11 2.37 -27.29
C LEU A 500 1.30 3.21 -26.29
N MET A 501 0.30 2.60 -25.63
CA MET A 501 -0.49 3.27 -24.59
C MET A 501 0.35 3.60 -23.36
N ARG A 502 1.27 2.71 -22.97
CA ARG A 502 2.24 2.98 -21.90
C ARG A 502 3.15 4.16 -22.27
N ASN A 503 3.69 4.17 -23.48
CA ASN A 503 4.56 5.25 -23.95
C ASN A 503 3.80 6.59 -24.02
N SER A 504 2.56 6.59 -24.54
CA SER A 504 1.69 7.76 -24.56
C SER A 504 1.46 8.34 -23.15
N TYR A 505 1.20 7.48 -22.17
CA TYR A 505 1.03 7.90 -20.78
C TYR A 505 2.30 8.54 -20.19
N HIS A 506 3.47 7.93 -20.41
CA HIS A 506 4.74 8.48 -19.91
C HIS A 506 5.08 9.82 -20.56
N THR A 507 4.97 9.94 -21.89
CA THR A 507 5.24 11.19 -22.61
C THR A 507 4.29 12.30 -22.17
N ARG A 508 2.99 12.01 -21.99
CA ARG A 508 2.01 13.00 -21.49
C ARG A 508 2.34 13.47 -20.07
N ARG A 509 2.69 12.54 -19.19
CA ARG A 509 3.07 12.87 -17.80
C ARG A 509 4.34 13.72 -17.75
N GLU A 510 5.29 13.46 -18.64
CA GLU A 510 6.51 14.24 -18.76
C GLU A 510 6.25 15.66 -19.28
N ILE A 511 5.35 15.82 -20.26
CA ILE A 511 4.89 17.15 -20.72
C ILE A 511 4.21 17.92 -19.58
N GLU A 512 3.34 17.26 -18.81
CA GLU A 512 2.66 17.88 -17.65
C GLU A 512 3.66 18.30 -16.55
N ARG A 513 4.71 17.50 -16.31
CA ARG A 513 5.79 17.85 -15.38
C ARG A 513 6.57 19.06 -15.87
N GLN A 514 7.09 19.01 -17.10
CA GLN A 514 7.91 20.10 -17.65
C GLN A 514 7.14 21.41 -17.77
N SER A 515 5.86 21.34 -18.16
CA SER A 515 5.00 22.53 -18.26
C SER A 515 4.70 23.17 -16.90
N ARG A 516 4.57 22.38 -15.82
CA ARG A 516 4.46 22.90 -14.45
C ARG A 516 5.76 23.56 -14.00
N GLU A 517 6.90 22.93 -14.25
CA GLU A 517 8.22 23.50 -13.91
C GLU A 517 8.50 24.80 -14.67
N THR A 518 8.05 24.91 -15.93
CA THR A 518 8.19 26.17 -16.68
C THR A 518 7.27 27.25 -16.13
N ARG A 519 6.04 26.88 -15.72
CA ARG A 519 5.08 27.80 -15.11
C ARG A 519 5.59 28.31 -13.77
N ASP A 520 6.08 27.43 -12.90
CA ASP A 520 6.55 27.79 -11.55
C ASP A 520 7.83 28.63 -11.56
N ARG A 521 8.60 28.62 -12.66
CA ARG A 521 9.74 29.54 -12.87
C ARG A 521 9.34 30.93 -13.38
N LEU A 522 8.09 31.09 -13.84
CA LEU A 522 7.56 32.33 -14.39
C LEU A 522 6.70 33.11 -13.38
N TRP A 523 6.45 32.53 -12.20
CA TRP A 523 5.87 33.18 -11.01
C TRP A 523 6.97 33.37 -9.97
#